data_AF-A0A7X6PE62-F1
#
_entry.id   AF-A0A7X6PE62-F1
#
_cell.length_a   1.000
_cell.length_b   1.000
_cell.length_c   1.000
_cell.angle_alpha   90.00
_cell.angle_beta   90.00
_cell.angle_gamma   90.00
#
_symmetry.space_group_name_H-M   'P 1'
#
loop_
_entity.id
_entity.type
_entity.pdbx_description
1 polymer ?
#
loop_
_entity_poly.entity_id
_entity_poly.type
_entity_poly.pdbx_seq_one_letter_code
_entity_poly.pdbx_strand_id
1 'polypeptide(L)' 'QLQNRQVELFQPIYTRVDKVISDVGKENGFLYIFDVAKGFLLYFDESKSTDVLALVKAKLGLK' A
#
# COMPACT_ATOMS: atom_id res chain seq x y z
N GLN A 1 7.08 -21.96 16.72
CA GLN A 1 5.72 -21.89 17.31
C GLN A 1 5.27 -20.42 17.44
N LEU A 2 5.94 -19.55 18.21
CA LEU A 2 5.56 -18.13 18.36
C LEU A 2 5.69 -17.29 17.07
N GLN A 3 6.77 -17.46 16.29
CA GLN A 3 6.94 -16.76 15.00
C GLN A 3 5.83 -17.12 14.00
N ASN A 4 5.46 -18.40 13.89
CA ASN A 4 4.39 -18.83 12.99
C ASN A 4 3.05 -18.17 13.33
N ARG A 5 2.71 -18.09 14.63
CA ARG A 5 1.48 -17.40 15.07
C ARG A 5 1.51 -15.90 14.79
N GLN A 6 2.67 -15.25 14.89
CA GLN A 6 2.78 -13.83 14.51
C GLN A 6 2.52 -13.66 13.01
N VAL A 7 3.13 -14.49 12.16
CA VAL A 7 2.90 -14.46 10.71
C VAL A 7 1.42 -14.69 10.39
N GLU A 8 0.77 -15.68 11.00
CA GLU A 8 -0.66 -15.97 10.81
C GLU A 8 -1.57 -14.79 11.17
N LEU A 9 -1.24 -14.05 12.25
CA LEU A 9 -2.01 -12.88 12.67
C LEU A 9 -1.80 -11.66 11.76
N PHE A 10 -0.59 -11.46 11.25
CA PHE A 10 -0.28 -10.32 10.38
C PHE A 10 -0.66 -10.54 8.92
N GLN A 11 -0.64 -11.78 8.42
CA GLN A 11 -1.01 -12.11 7.05
C GLN A 11 -2.35 -11.53 6.58
N PRO A 12 -3.48 -11.64 7.34
CA PRO A 12 -4.74 -11.05 6.91
C PRO A 12 -4.70 -9.52 6.85
N ILE A 13 -3.87 -8.87 7.68
CA ILE A 13 -3.68 -7.42 7.66
C ILE A 13 -2.96 -7.02 6.37
N TYR A 14 -1.86 -7.69 6.02
CA TYR A 14 -1.13 -7.43 4.78
C TYR A 14 -2.03 -7.65 3.56
N THR A 15 -2.75 -8.77 3.48
CA THR A 15 -3.69 -9.04 2.39
C THR A 15 -4.76 -7.96 2.25
N ARG A 16 -5.28 -7.45 3.37
CA ARG A 16 -6.25 -6.34 3.36
C ARG A 16 -5.64 -5.06 2.80
N VAL A 17 -4.43 -4.71 3.22
CA VAL A 17 -3.71 -3.52 2.75
C VAL A 17 -3.39 -3.63 1.26
N ASP A 18 -2.88 -4.77 0.81
CA ASP A 18 -2.57 -5.02 -0.61
C ASP A 18 -3.81 -4.89 -1.50
N LYS A 19 -4.94 -5.42 -1.03
CA LYS A 19 -6.22 -5.25 -1.73
C LYS A 19 -6.62 -3.78 -1.82
N VAL A 20 -6.53 -3.03 -0.71
CA VAL A 20 -6.88 -1.60 -0.72
C VAL A 20 -5.97 -0.80 -1.67
N ILE A 21 -4.67 -1.07 -1.68
CA ILE A 21 -3.73 -0.43 -2.60
C ILE A 21 -4.13 -0.73 -4.05
N SER A 22 -4.45 -1.98 -4.38
CA SER A 22 -4.90 -2.37 -5.72
C SER A 22 -6.21 -1.69 -6.11
N ASP A 23 -7.18 -1.61 -5.19
CA ASP A 23 -8.47 -0.97 -5.44
C ASP A 23 -8.29 0.55 -5.66
N VAL A 24 -7.46 1.23 -4.85
CA VAL A 24 -7.10 2.65 -5.07
C VAL A 24 -6.47 2.84 -6.44
N GLY A 25 -5.56 1.94 -6.84
CA GLY A 25 -4.95 1.96 -8.17
C GLY A 25 -5.98 1.91 -9.29
N LYS A 26 -6.91 0.96 -9.23
CA LYS A 26 -7.96 0.77 -10.24
C LYS A 26 -8.94 1.94 -10.28
N GLU A 27 -9.40 2.40 -9.11
CA GLU A 27 -10.42 3.46 -9.00
C GLU A 27 -9.92 4.82 -9.48
N ASN A 28 -8.62 5.08 -9.36
CA ASN A 28 -7.99 6.35 -9.73
C ASN A 28 -7.18 6.28 -11.03
N GLY A 29 -7.16 5.13 -11.71
CA GLY A 29 -6.45 4.95 -12.98
C GLY A 29 -4.92 4.95 -12.85
N PHE A 30 -4.37 4.61 -11.68
CA PHE A 30 -2.92 4.49 -11.52
C PHE A 30 -2.41 3.17 -12.12
N LEU A 31 -1.47 3.29 -13.06
CA LEU A 31 -0.83 2.13 -13.68
C LEU A 31 0.09 1.37 -12.71
N TYR A 32 0.78 2.11 -11.85
CA TYR A 32 1.70 1.57 -10.84
C TYR A 32 1.56 2.35 -9.53
N ILE A 33 1.75 1.66 -8.41
CA ILE A 33 1.94 2.25 -7.08
C ILE A 33 3.24 1.66 -6.53
N PHE A 34 4.14 2.54 -6.09
CA PHE A 34 5.43 2.13 -5.52
C PHE A 34 5.47 2.44 -4.03
N ASP A 35 6.04 1.50 -3.26
CA ASP A 35 6.42 1.74 -1.87
C ASP A 35 7.78 2.43 -1.83
N VAL A 36 7.75 3.76 -1.66
CA VAL A 36 8.96 4.60 -1.61
C VAL A 36 9.80 4.34 -0.35
N ALA A 37 9.24 3.74 0.71
CA ALA A 37 9.97 3.46 1.95
C ALA A 37 10.89 2.24 1.83
N LYS A 38 10.64 1.34 0.88
CA LYS A 38 11.47 0.14 0.67
C LYS A 38 12.78 0.40 -0.07
N GLY A 39 13.01 1.62 -0.57
CA GLY A 39 14.29 2.05 -1.12
C GLY A 39 14.68 1.43 -2.47
N PHE A 40 13.77 0.71 -3.15
CA PHE A 40 14.04 0.11 -4.47
C PHE A 40 13.82 1.09 -5.64
N LEU A 41 13.10 2.19 -5.41
CA LEU A 41 12.79 3.17 -6.44
C LEU A 41 13.91 4.21 -6.51
N LEU A 42 14.71 4.18 -7.58
CA LEU A 42 15.87 5.06 -7.74
C LEU A 42 15.50 6.52 -8.05
N TYR A 43 14.39 6.72 -8.76
CA TYR A 43 13.90 8.03 -9.15
C TYR A 43 12.40 8.00 -9.40
N PHE A 44 11.72 9.05 -8.98
CA PHE A 44 10.39 9.42 -9.42
C PHE A 44 10.28 10.94 -9.43
N ASP A 45 9.49 11.47 -10.36
CA ASP A 45 9.21 12.91 -10.42
C ASP A 45 8.07 13.23 -9.45
N GLU A 46 8.38 13.79 -8.29
CA GLU A 46 7.39 14.16 -7.27
C GLU A 46 6.31 15.11 -7.83
N SER A 47 6.63 15.95 -8.82
CA SER A 47 5.67 16.90 -9.40
C SER A 47 4.67 16.25 -10.36
N LYS A 48 5.00 15.05 -10.88
CA LYS A 48 4.15 14.26 -11.79
C LYS A 48 3.58 13.01 -11.14
N SER A 49 4.05 12.68 -9.94
CA SER A 49 3.63 11.51 -9.18
C SER A 49 2.54 11.92 -8.18
N THR A 50 1.71 10.97 -7.77
CA THR A 50 0.67 11.21 -6.78
C THR A 50 0.96 10.40 -5.52
N ASP A 51 1.02 11.05 -4.37
CA ASP A 51 1.01 10.37 -3.09
C ASP A 51 -0.40 9.81 -2.81
N VAL A 52 -0.51 8.49 -2.77
CA VAL A 52 -1.77 7.77 -2.55
C VAL A 52 -2.00 7.40 -1.09
N LEU A 53 -1.11 7.73 -0.16
CA LEU A 53 -1.18 7.32 1.25
C LEU A 53 -2.49 7.78 1.90
N ALA A 54 -2.92 9.02 1.64
CA ALA A 54 -4.17 9.55 2.15
C ALA A 54 -5.40 8.77 1.63
N LEU A 55 -5.40 8.40 0.35
CA LEU A 55 -6.48 7.63 -0.28
C LEU A 55 -6.56 6.22 0.33
N VAL A 56 -5.40 5.57 0.51
CA VAL A 56 -5.30 4.24 1.13
C VAL A 56 -5.78 4.27 2.57
N LYS A 57 -5.37 5.26 3.38
CA LYS A 57 -5.83 5.43 4.77
C LYS A 57 -7.35 5.62 4.84
N ALA A 58 -7.90 6.51 4.01
CA ALA A 58 -9.33 6.76 3.95
C ALA A 58 -10.10 5.46 3.61
N LYS A 59 -9.64 4.69 2.63
CA LYS A 59 -10.28 3.43 2.22
C LYS A 59 -10.12 2.30 3.26
N LEU A 60 -9.07 2.34 4.08
CA LEU A 60 -8.91 1.46 5.24
C LEU A 60 -9.77 1.88 6.44
N GLY A 61 -10.34 3.09 6.44
CA GLY A 61 -11.07 3.67 7.57
C GLY A 61 -10.15 4.21 8.67
N LEU A 62 -8.91 4.57 8.33
CA LEU A 62 -7.92 5.13 9.24
C LEU A 62 -7.95 6.66 9.14
N LYS A 63 -7.97 7.34 10.30
CA LYS A 63 -7.87 8.81 10.39
C LYS A 63 -6.42 9.25 10.44
#